data_AF-A0A957FU23-F1
#
_entry.id   AF-A0A957FU23-F1
#
_cell.length_a   1.000
_cell.length_b   1.000
_cell.length_c   1.000
_cell.angle_alpha   90.00
_cell.angle_beta   90.00
_cell.angle_gamma   90.00
#
_symmetry.space_group_name_H-M   'P 1'
#
loop_
_entity.id
_entity.type
_entity.pdbx_description
1 polymer ?
#
loop_
_entity_poly.entity_id
_entity_poly.type
_entity_poly.pdbx_seq_one_letter_code
_entity_poly.pdbx_strand_id
1 'polypeptide(L)'
;MKRLRDYPFGLLAVAATLLLVLAYPALSQQQPEAAVLALTQAVSAEPLLGGTISYQISVGNNGSDPVTDKGYNLTISDTLPAGLTFLSASIQPTFTSNQPDGSTRLLWDNISDLEVTEQLLIEVTAGIDDALTLADSFTNSVSARLNTAPDNSGLWLEESSDLATGLQTIDIEVQAHQSTANEQATGAGEYDGDAAWPYAYTVTVRNNDIGNTDDVAAVITLPPGIAYMGSPLLDGSPSTPGLTLLADGSLNLTWDLGTLTPAHFSDPVEITFATAIPYRYRTGGDSAAVAGPFAGPMSGSIIPEDRYLEVTYEATGSYGNIPTADGTSSTPADDEAVHVVAEYLTVSKQVTPGTVG
;
A
#
# COMPACT_ATOMS: atom_id res chain seq x y z
N MET A 1 64.17 19.38 59.19
CA MET A 1 63.90 18.32 60.18
C MET A 1 62.41 18.32 60.49
N LYS A 2 61.77 17.13 60.47
CA LYS A 2 60.44 16.72 61.03
C LYS A 2 59.21 17.61 60.72
N ARG A 3 58.24 17.20 59.88
CA ARG A 3 57.18 16.14 59.98
C ARG A 3 55.92 16.53 60.80
N LEU A 4 54.78 16.48 60.09
CA LEU A 4 53.41 16.02 60.45
C LEU A 4 52.65 16.81 61.56
N ARG A 5 51.32 17.02 61.56
CA ARG A 5 50.17 16.30 60.99
C ARG A 5 48.85 17.11 61.19
N ASP A 6 47.80 16.67 60.48
CA ASP A 6 46.34 16.66 60.81
C ASP A 6 45.38 17.75 60.25
N TYR A 7 44.38 17.26 59.50
CA TYR A 7 43.13 17.88 59.01
C TYR A 7 42.01 17.79 60.08
N PRO A 8 40.87 18.53 60.00
CA PRO A 8 39.68 18.05 59.25
C PRO A 8 38.71 19.10 58.62
N PHE A 9 38.04 18.66 57.54
CA PHE A 9 36.63 18.83 57.08
C PHE A 9 35.82 20.17 57.11
N GLY A 10 35.14 20.44 55.98
CA GLY A 10 33.85 21.19 55.88
C GLY A 10 33.78 22.20 54.70
N LEU A 11 33.36 21.82 53.48
CA LEU A 11 32.00 21.77 52.87
C LEU A 11 31.60 22.99 51.99
N LEU A 12 31.35 22.69 50.70
CA LEU A 12 30.47 23.28 49.65
C LEU A 12 30.68 24.73 49.13
N ALA A 13 31.07 24.87 47.84
CA ALA A 13 30.25 25.19 46.64
C ALA A 13 30.14 26.72 46.40
N VAL A 14 30.43 27.31 45.24
CA VAL A 14 29.93 27.09 43.87
C VAL A 14 30.97 27.64 42.88
N ALA A 15 31.32 26.90 41.83
CA ALA A 15 32.14 27.41 40.73
C ALA A 15 31.29 27.45 39.45
N ALA A 16 31.11 28.65 38.90
CA ALA A 16 30.53 28.89 37.60
C ALA A 16 31.56 28.58 36.52
N THR A 17 31.31 27.57 35.68
CA THR A 17 32.16 27.24 34.54
C THR A 17 31.62 27.92 33.27
N LEU A 18 32.48 28.76 32.69
CA LEU A 18 32.36 29.42 31.40
C LEU A 18 32.34 28.37 30.28
N LEU A 19 31.29 28.35 29.44
CA LEU A 19 31.21 27.46 28.28
C LEU A 19 31.97 28.11 27.11
N LEU A 20 33.12 27.53 26.76
CA LEU A 20 33.90 27.88 25.57
C LEU A 20 33.25 27.20 24.35
N VAL A 21 32.57 27.97 23.48
CA VAL A 21 32.07 27.45 22.20
C VAL A 21 33.24 27.37 21.22
N LEU A 22 33.77 26.16 21.03
CA LEU A 22 34.66 25.84 19.92
C LEU A 22 33.81 25.79 18.64
N ALA A 23 34.01 26.76 17.74
CA ALA A 23 33.50 26.68 16.38
C ALA A 23 34.28 25.58 15.64
N TYR A 24 33.69 24.40 15.51
CA TYR A 24 34.17 23.39 14.57
C TYR A 24 33.75 23.83 13.16
N PRO A 25 34.65 23.82 12.16
CA PRO A 25 34.20 23.85 10.78
C PRO A 25 33.35 22.60 10.58
N ALA A 26 32.10 22.79 10.16
CA ALA A 26 31.27 21.67 9.72
C ALA A 26 32.05 20.93 8.62
N LEU A 27 32.40 19.67 8.89
CA LEU A 27 32.67 18.74 7.80
C LEU A 27 31.39 18.74 6.96
N SER A 28 31.50 19.27 5.75
CA SER A 28 30.55 18.95 4.69
C SER A 28 30.58 17.43 4.53
N GLN A 29 29.58 16.73 5.06
CA GLN A 29 29.29 15.38 4.59
C GLN A 29 28.77 15.53 3.16
N GLN A 30 29.66 15.55 2.17
CA GLN A 30 29.30 15.09 0.83
C GLN A 30 28.97 13.60 0.96
N GLN A 31 27.69 13.26 0.80
CA GLN A 31 27.18 11.89 0.79
C GLN A 31 25.91 11.83 -0.07
N PRO A 32 25.88 11.09 -1.20
CA PRO A 32 26.96 10.66 -2.08
C PRO A 32 26.95 11.41 -3.45
N GLU A 33 28.12 11.66 -4.01
CA GLU A 33 28.37 11.90 -5.44
C GLU A 33 28.69 10.52 -6.05
N ALA A 34 28.02 9.90 -7.03
CA ALA A 34 26.83 10.20 -7.84
C ALA A 34 26.18 8.84 -8.23
N ALA A 35 24.85 8.73 -8.37
CA ALA A 35 24.23 7.54 -8.97
C ALA A 35 24.06 7.75 -10.47
N VAL A 36 24.83 7.01 -11.28
CA VAL A 36 24.57 6.77 -12.70
C VAL A 36 24.35 5.27 -12.80
N LEU A 37 23.15 4.88 -13.22
CA LEU A 37 22.42 3.64 -12.91
C LEU A 37 21.78 3.62 -11.51
N ALA A 38 20.47 3.37 -11.49
CA ALA A 38 19.65 3.08 -10.33
C ALA A 38 18.78 1.88 -10.66
N LEU A 39 18.55 1.01 -9.68
CA LEU A 39 17.76 -0.20 -9.82
C LEU A 39 16.86 -0.36 -8.60
N THR A 40 15.57 -0.54 -8.83
CA THR A 40 14.61 -0.88 -7.78
C THR A 40 13.68 -1.98 -8.25
N GLN A 41 13.06 -2.67 -7.30
CA GLN A 41 12.00 -3.62 -7.55
C GLN A 41 10.82 -3.35 -6.62
N ALA A 42 9.62 -3.65 -7.08
CA ALA A 42 8.40 -3.58 -6.29
C ALA A 42 7.46 -4.74 -6.64
N VAL A 43 6.92 -5.42 -5.64
CA VAL A 43 5.81 -6.36 -5.83
C VAL A 43 4.58 -5.57 -6.27
N SER A 44 3.80 -6.10 -7.21
CA SER A 44 2.61 -5.42 -7.75
C SER A 44 1.30 -5.91 -7.12
N ALA A 45 1.32 -7.06 -6.46
CA ALA A 45 0.23 -7.61 -5.67
C ALA A 45 0.77 -8.70 -4.75
N GLU A 46 0.13 -8.87 -3.62
CA GLU A 46 0.50 -9.87 -2.63
C GLU A 46 0.43 -11.31 -3.18
N PRO A 47 1.48 -12.13 -3.01
CA PRO A 47 1.53 -13.44 -3.63
C PRO A 47 0.71 -14.46 -2.83
N LEU A 48 -0.48 -14.79 -3.34
CA LEU A 48 -1.29 -15.89 -2.83
C LEU A 48 -0.66 -17.25 -3.15
N LEU A 49 -0.68 -18.14 -2.16
CA LEU A 49 -0.18 -19.51 -2.29
C LEU A 49 -0.81 -20.25 -3.50
N GLY A 50 0.03 -20.88 -4.33
CA GLY A 50 -0.39 -21.56 -5.56
C GLY A 50 -0.78 -20.64 -6.72
N GLY A 51 -0.77 -19.33 -6.51
CA GLY A 51 -1.08 -18.34 -7.52
C GLY A 51 0.15 -17.91 -8.33
N THR A 52 0.17 -16.62 -8.67
CA THR A 52 1.29 -15.98 -9.35
C THR A 52 1.76 -14.78 -8.56
N ILE A 53 3.05 -14.47 -8.68
CA ILE A 53 3.61 -13.20 -8.24
C ILE A 53 3.92 -12.34 -9.48
N SER A 54 3.50 -11.08 -9.43
CA SER A 54 3.92 -10.06 -10.38
C SER A 54 4.75 -9.00 -9.67
N TYR A 55 5.82 -8.56 -10.31
CA TYR A 55 6.66 -7.47 -9.79
C TYR A 55 7.23 -6.65 -10.94
N GLN A 56 7.57 -5.41 -10.61
CA GLN A 56 8.19 -4.47 -11.52
C GLN A 56 9.67 -4.32 -11.19
N ILE A 57 10.52 -4.35 -12.22
CA ILE A 57 11.93 -3.93 -12.18
C ILE A 57 12.00 -2.54 -12.81
N SER A 58 12.49 -1.56 -12.06
CA SER A 58 12.74 -0.21 -12.58
C SER A 58 14.24 0.04 -12.66
N VAL A 59 14.71 0.35 -13.86
CA VAL A 59 16.11 0.71 -14.13
C VAL A 59 16.16 2.14 -14.62
N GLY A 60 16.84 3.01 -13.89
CA GLY A 60 16.93 4.44 -14.20
C GLY A 60 18.37 4.89 -14.41
N ASN A 61 18.54 5.93 -15.22
CA ASN A 61 19.79 6.67 -15.28
C ASN A 61 19.64 8.04 -14.59
N ASN A 62 20.11 8.13 -13.34
CA ASN A 62 20.01 9.36 -12.53
C ASN A 62 21.19 10.34 -12.76
N GLY A 63 21.88 10.23 -13.89
CA GLY A 63 22.91 11.17 -14.30
C GLY A 63 22.41 12.61 -14.45
N SER A 64 23.33 13.52 -14.75
CA SER A 64 23.02 14.96 -14.87
C SER A 64 23.55 15.60 -16.14
N ASP A 65 24.59 15.03 -16.76
CA ASP A 65 25.15 15.49 -18.04
C ASP A 65 24.78 14.51 -19.17
N PRO A 66 23.91 14.91 -20.12
CA PRO A 66 23.48 14.05 -21.23
C PRO A 66 24.59 13.52 -22.14
N VAL A 67 25.77 14.13 -22.16
CA VAL A 67 26.87 13.71 -23.03
C VAL A 67 27.77 12.70 -22.34
N THR A 68 28.08 12.90 -21.06
CA THR A 68 29.00 12.02 -20.32
C THR A 68 28.30 10.90 -19.56
N ASP A 69 27.04 11.10 -19.18
CA ASP A 69 26.32 10.18 -18.30
C ASP A 69 25.32 9.30 -19.06
N LYS A 70 25.29 9.38 -20.40
CA LYS A 70 24.50 8.44 -21.21
C LYS A 70 25.00 7.01 -20.97
N GLY A 71 24.07 6.12 -20.65
CA GLY A 71 24.33 4.71 -20.48
C GLY A 71 24.11 3.93 -21.76
N TYR A 72 24.98 2.97 -22.04
CA TYR A 72 24.92 2.13 -23.23
C TYR A 72 24.83 0.66 -22.88
N ASN A 73 24.25 -0.12 -23.77
CA ASN A 73 24.27 -1.58 -23.72
C ASN A 73 23.73 -2.16 -22.40
N LEU A 74 22.55 -1.70 -21.96
CA LEU A 74 21.90 -2.16 -20.73
C LEU A 74 21.69 -3.67 -20.77
N THR A 75 22.23 -4.35 -19.77
CA THR A 75 21.99 -5.77 -19.51
C THR A 75 21.41 -5.94 -18.12
N ILE A 76 20.31 -6.69 -18.00
CA ILE A 76 19.65 -7.01 -16.73
C ILE A 76 19.69 -8.53 -16.54
N SER A 77 20.14 -8.98 -15.38
CA SER A 77 20.13 -10.39 -14.97
C SER A 77 19.32 -10.51 -13.69
N ASP A 78 18.27 -11.30 -13.78
CA ASP A 78 17.32 -11.56 -12.70
C ASP A 78 17.35 -13.05 -12.35
N THR A 79 17.30 -13.36 -11.05
CA THR A 79 17.33 -14.72 -10.54
C THR A 79 16.09 -14.99 -9.71
N LEU A 80 15.11 -15.66 -10.34
CA LEU A 80 13.94 -16.17 -9.66
C LEU A 80 14.38 -17.29 -8.70
N PRO A 81 14.05 -17.21 -7.41
CA PRO A 81 14.37 -18.25 -6.44
C PRO A 81 13.68 -19.58 -6.75
N ALA A 82 14.20 -20.67 -6.18
CA ALA A 82 13.57 -21.98 -6.29
C ALA A 82 12.13 -21.96 -5.77
N GLY A 83 11.23 -22.65 -6.47
CA GLY A 83 9.79 -22.60 -6.19
C GLY A 83 9.04 -21.51 -6.96
N LEU A 84 9.73 -20.65 -7.71
CA LEU A 84 9.11 -19.77 -8.71
C LEU A 84 9.42 -20.23 -10.13
N THR A 85 8.42 -20.15 -11.00
CA THR A 85 8.55 -20.47 -12.43
C THR A 85 8.22 -19.26 -13.29
N PHE A 86 9.13 -18.85 -14.18
CA PHE A 86 8.88 -17.75 -15.11
C PHE A 86 7.67 -18.04 -16.03
N LEU A 87 6.72 -17.10 -16.10
CA LEU A 87 5.56 -17.18 -16.99
C LEU A 87 5.63 -16.15 -18.12
N SER A 88 5.85 -14.88 -17.79
CA SER A 88 5.87 -13.78 -18.77
C SER A 88 6.66 -12.58 -18.28
N ALA A 89 7.08 -11.74 -19.22
CA ALA A 89 7.54 -10.38 -18.94
C ALA A 89 7.05 -9.40 -20.01
N SER A 90 6.88 -8.12 -19.65
CA SER A 90 6.50 -7.05 -20.59
C SER A 90 7.54 -6.84 -21.69
N ILE A 91 8.81 -7.10 -21.37
CA ILE A 91 9.91 -7.24 -22.32
C ILE A 91 10.47 -8.65 -22.17
N GLN A 92 10.52 -9.43 -23.24
CA GLN A 92 10.94 -10.82 -23.13
C GLN A 92 12.45 -10.96 -22.88
N PRO A 93 12.88 -11.84 -21.95
CA PRO A 93 14.29 -12.13 -21.75
C PRO A 93 14.94 -12.64 -23.03
N THR A 94 16.17 -12.21 -23.29
CA THR A 94 17.00 -12.75 -24.37
C THR A 94 17.34 -14.23 -24.11
N PHE A 95 17.50 -14.59 -22.84
CA PHE A 95 17.80 -15.94 -22.41
C PHE A 95 17.16 -16.27 -21.06
N THR A 96 16.69 -17.51 -20.93
CA THR A 96 16.17 -18.07 -19.68
C THR A 96 16.87 -19.40 -19.42
N SER A 97 17.35 -19.61 -18.20
CA SER A 97 17.98 -20.88 -17.81
C SER A 97 17.73 -21.30 -16.37
N ASN A 98 17.33 -22.56 -16.22
CA ASN A 98 17.23 -23.21 -14.92
C ASN A 98 18.63 -23.49 -14.39
N GLN A 99 18.84 -23.19 -13.11
CA GLN A 99 20.09 -23.41 -12.40
C GLN A 99 20.05 -24.73 -11.61
N PRO A 100 21.21 -25.33 -11.27
CA PRO A 100 21.26 -26.58 -10.51
C PRO A 100 20.67 -26.51 -9.10
N ASP A 101 20.56 -25.30 -8.53
CA ASP A 101 19.95 -25.06 -7.21
C ASP A 101 18.42 -24.91 -7.27
N GLY A 102 17.82 -25.02 -8.46
CA GLY A 102 16.38 -24.88 -8.68
C GLY A 102 15.93 -23.46 -8.98
N SER A 103 16.80 -22.46 -8.91
CA SER A 103 16.49 -21.10 -9.35
C SER A 103 16.38 -21.00 -10.88
N THR A 104 15.71 -19.95 -11.37
CA THR A 104 15.62 -19.64 -12.80
C THR A 104 16.26 -18.28 -13.06
N ARG A 105 17.27 -18.26 -13.94
CA ARG A 105 17.91 -17.02 -14.36
C ARG A 105 17.24 -16.48 -15.62
N LEU A 106 16.83 -15.22 -15.59
CA LEU A 106 16.38 -14.43 -16.73
C LEU A 106 17.48 -13.43 -17.10
N LEU A 107 17.79 -13.31 -18.38
CA LEU A 107 18.81 -12.39 -18.89
C LEU A 107 18.24 -11.59 -20.05
N TRP A 108 18.21 -10.28 -19.89
CA TRP A 108 18.01 -9.29 -20.94
C TRP A 108 19.37 -8.74 -21.30
N ASP A 109 19.91 -9.16 -22.44
CA ASP A 109 21.26 -8.76 -22.85
C ASP A 109 21.20 -7.65 -23.91
N ASN A 110 21.83 -6.51 -23.61
CA ASN A 110 21.92 -5.37 -24.52
C ASN A 110 20.56 -4.93 -25.08
N ILE A 111 19.61 -4.66 -24.18
CA ILE A 111 18.21 -4.40 -24.56
C ILE A 111 17.91 -2.93 -24.87
N SER A 112 18.69 -2.00 -24.32
CA SER A 112 18.52 -0.57 -24.54
C SER A 112 19.78 0.22 -24.18
N ASP A 113 19.88 1.42 -24.72
CA ASP A 113 20.66 2.49 -24.09
C ASP A 113 19.74 3.27 -23.14
N LEU A 114 20.30 4.02 -22.19
CA LEU A 114 19.54 4.89 -21.28
C LEU A 114 20.08 6.32 -21.33
N GLU A 115 19.28 7.23 -21.85
CA GLU A 115 19.52 8.66 -21.73
C GLU A 115 19.46 9.11 -20.26
N VAL A 116 20.03 10.27 -19.98
CA VAL A 116 19.95 10.87 -18.63
C VAL A 116 18.49 11.12 -18.26
N THR A 117 18.11 10.75 -17.03
CA THR A 117 16.74 10.73 -16.46
C THR A 117 15.77 9.74 -17.09
N GLU A 118 16.20 8.95 -18.08
CA GLU A 118 15.38 7.88 -18.64
C GLU A 118 15.22 6.73 -17.65
N GLN A 119 14.04 6.12 -17.67
CA GLN A 119 13.72 4.91 -16.90
C GLN A 119 13.14 3.85 -17.83
N LEU A 120 13.58 2.61 -17.63
CA LEU A 120 13.01 1.42 -18.23
C LEU A 120 12.30 0.61 -17.16
N LEU A 121 11.04 0.24 -17.43
CA LEU A 121 10.22 -0.60 -16.58
C LEU A 121 10.02 -1.96 -17.23
N ILE A 122 10.26 -3.03 -16.47
CA ILE A 122 9.97 -4.42 -16.87
C ILE A 122 9.03 -5.01 -15.84
N GLU A 123 7.87 -5.48 -16.28
CA GLU A 123 6.95 -6.25 -15.46
C GLU A 123 7.23 -7.72 -15.69
N VAL A 124 7.38 -8.49 -14.61
CA VAL A 124 7.65 -9.92 -14.66
C VAL A 124 6.58 -10.65 -13.84
N THR A 125 6.05 -11.74 -14.40
CA THR A 125 5.11 -12.63 -13.72
C THR A 125 5.72 -14.03 -13.61
N ALA A 126 5.69 -14.58 -12.41
CA ALA A 126 6.12 -15.94 -12.11
C ALA A 126 5.01 -16.72 -11.40
N GLY A 127 4.88 -18.01 -11.70
CA GLY A 127 4.02 -18.95 -10.99
C GLY A 127 4.67 -19.43 -9.71
N ILE A 128 3.86 -19.64 -8.69
CA ILE A 128 4.28 -20.09 -7.36
C ILE A 128 4.04 -21.61 -7.27
N ASP A 129 5.08 -22.38 -6.96
CA ASP A 129 4.99 -23.84 -6.81
C ASP A 129 4.08 -24.20 -5.62
N ASP A 130 3.27 -25.25 -5.79
CA ASP A 130 2.33 -25.74 -4.77
C ASP A 130 3.03 -26.38 -3.56
N ALA A 131 4.32 -26.70 -3.69
CA ALA A 131 5.16 -27.23 -2.62
C ALA A 131 5.60 -26.17 -1.60
N LEU A 132 5.46 -24.88 -1.92
CA LEU A 132 5.79 -23.78 -1.00
C LEU A 132 4.77 -23.68 0.14
N THR A 133 5.18 -23.09 1.25
CA THR A 133 4.39 -22.91 2.47
C THR A 133 4.51 -21.47 2.99
N LEU A 134 3.64 -21.07 3.92
CA LEU A 134 3.70 -19.75 4.56
C LEU A 134 4.98 -19.51 5.39
N ALA A 135 5.74 -20.58 5.68
CA ALA A 135 7.03 -20.45 6.36
C ALA A 135 8.17 -20.15 5.39
N ASP A 136 7.95 -20.36 4.08
CA ASP A 136 8.94 -20.07 3.06
C ASP A 136 8.95 -18.56 2.78
N SER A 137 10.16 -18.01 2.76
CA SER A 137 10.40 -16.67 2.23
C SER A 137 11.30 -16.83 1.02
N PHE A 138 11.02 -16.04 -0.02
CA PHE A 138 11.81 -16.08 -1.23
C PHE A 138 12.32 -14.68 -1.55
N THR A 139 13.55 -14.61 -2.04
CA THR A 139 14.22 -13.37 -2.40
C THR A 139 14.55 -13.42 -3.87
N ASN A 140 14.00 -12.47 -4.62
CA ASN A 140 14.36 -12.24 -6.01
C ASN A 140 15.57 -11.32 -6.08
N SER A 141 16.62 -11.75 -6.76
CA SER A 141 17.85 -10.97 -6.90
C SER A 141 18.04 -10.50 -8.34
N VAL A 142 17.97 -9.18 -8.53
CA VAL A 142 18.17 -8.52 -9.83
C VAL A 142 19.49 -7.77 -9.81
N SER A 143 20.20 -7.84 -10.93
CA SER A 143 21.35 -7.00 -11.22
C SER A 143 21.16 -6.34 -12.58
N ALA A 144 21.53 -5.07 -12.67
CA ALA A 144 21.55 -4.32 -13.91
C ALA A 144 22.95 -3.76 -14.13
N ARG A 145 23.36 -3.66 -15.39
CA ARG A 145 24.61 -2.99 -15.75
C ARG A 145 24.51 -2.26 -17.07
N LEU A 146 25.27 -1.18 -17.19
CA LEU A 146 25.43 -0.41 -18.41
C LEU A 146 26.89 0.01 -18.60
N ASN A 147 27.28 0.28 -19.84
CA ASN A 147 28.60 0.81 -20.16
C ASN A 147 28.54 2.32 -20.37
N THR A 148 29.60 3.04 -19.98
CA THR A 148 29.72 4.48 -20.23
C THR A 148 30.13 4.82 -21.68
N ALA A 149 30.29 3.83 -22.56
CA ALA A 149 30.61 4.00 -23.97
C ALA A 149 29.89 2.94 -24.84
N PRO A 150 29.50 3.30 -26.08
CA PRO A 150 28.68 2.42 -26.94
C PRO A 150 29.42 1.16 -27.42
N ASP A 151 30.75 1.17 -27.49
CA ASP A 151 31.58 0.08 -28.01
C ASP A 151 32.12 -0.86 -26.91
N ASN A 152 31.57 -0.77 -25.69
CA ASN A 152 32.01 -1.50 -24.49
C ASN A 152 33.44 -1.19 -24.04
N SER A 153 34.08 -0.13 -24.56
CA SER A 153 35.42 0.30 -24.11
C SER A 153 35.40 1.14 -22.82
N GLY A 154 34.22 1.62 -22.43
CA GLY A 154 34.01 2.43 -21.24
C GLY A 154 33.93 1.59 -19.96
N LEU A 155 33.63 2.26 -18.85
CA LEU A 155 33.43 1.63 -17.55
C LEU A 155 32.07 0.93 -17.52
N TRP A 156 32.01 -0.22 -16.85
CA TRP A 156 30.75 -0.86 -16.50
C TRP A 156 30.28 -0.32 -15.16
N LEU A 157 29.07 0.21 -15.14
CA LEU A 157 28.33 0.55 -13.92
C LEU A 157 27.37 -0.61 -13.65
N GLU A 158 27.32 -1.09 -12.42
CA GLU A 158 26.49 -2.22 -12.02
C GLU A 158 25.75 -1.87 -10.73
N GLU A 159 24.48 -2.24 -10.67
CA GLU A 159 23.64 -2.10 -9.49
C GLU A 159 22.88 -3.40 -9.25
N SER A 160 22.53 -3.67 -7.99
CA SER A 160 21.77 -4.86 -7.61
C SER A 160 20.65 -4.50 -6.64
N SER A 161 19.54 -5.20 -6.76
CA SER A 161 18.38 -5.10 -5.89
C SER A 161 17.97 -6.51 -5.47
N ASP A 162 17.64 -6.65 -4.19
CA ASP A 162 17.03 -7.85 -3.63
C ASP A 162 15.62 -7.51 -3.16
N LEU A 163 14.64 -8.28 -3.62
CA LEU A 163 13.24 -8.16 -3.22
C LEU A 163 12.81 -9.42 -2.49
N ALA A 164 12.66 -9.33 -1.18
CA ALA A 164 12.12 -10.40 -0.35
C ALA A 164 10.62 -10.19 -0.15
N THR A 165 9.84 -11.26 -0.31
CA THR A 165 8.41 -11.26 0.02
C THR A 165 8.00 -12.63 0.59
N GLY A 166 6.86 -12.64 1.29
CA GLY A 166 6.27 -13.83 1.91
C GLY A 166 4.96 -14.19 1.24
N LEU A 167 4.54 -15.45 1.38
CA LEU A 167 3.28 -15.94 0.82
C LEU A 167 2.09 -15.63 1.74
N GLN A 168 0.94 -15.42 1.10
CA GLN A 168 -0.34 -15.12 1.71
C GLN A 168 -1.35 -16.23 1.41
N THR A 169 -2.41 -16.34 2.21
CA THR A 169 -3.50 -17.30 1.97
C THR A 169 -4.82 -16.65 1.60
N ILE A 170 -4.98 -15.38 1.97
CA ILE A 170 -6.15 -14.56 1.73
C ILE A 170 -5.64 -13.22 1.23
N ASP A 171 -6.41 -12.62 0.35
CA ASP A 171 -6.24 -11.28 -0.17
C ASP A 171 -7.59 -10.57 -0.12
N ILE A 172 -7.59 -9.28 0.19
CA ILE A 172 -8.77 -8.43 0.23
C ILE A 172 -8.51 -7.15 -0.54
N GLU A 173 -9.42 -6.81 -1.46
CA GLU A 173 -9.38 -5.56 -2.20
C GLU A 173 -10.67 -4.78 -1.93
N VAL A 174 -10.55 -3.46 -1.80
CA VAL A 174 -11.72 -2.57 -1.64
C VAL A 174 -11.72 -1.51 -2.73
N GLN A 175 -12.88 -1.28 -3.32
CA GLN A 175 -13.08 -0.22 -4.32
C GLN A 175 -14.23 0.69 -3.92
N ALA A 176 -13.98 2.01 -3.97
CA ALA A 176 -15.01 3.03 -3.84
C ALA A 176 -15.67 3.31 -5.20
N HIS A 177 -17.00 3.24 -5.26
CA HIS A 177 -17.80 3.60 -6.41
C HIS A 177 -18.53 4.92 -6.15
N GLN A 178 -17.80 6.03 -6.31
CA GLN A 178 -18.35 7.38 -6.13
C GLN A 178 -19.56 7.61 -7.05
N SER A 179 -20.58 8.31 -6.55
CA SER A 179 -21.79 8.64 -7.33
C SER A 179 -21.65 9.95 -8.11
N THR A 180 -20.51 10.61 -7.99
CA THR A 180 -20.15 11.89 -8.59
C THR A 180 -18.80 11.78 -9.32
N ALA A 181 -18.56 12.65 -10.30
CA ALA A 181 -17.49 12.44 -11.29
C ALA A 181 -16.06 12.71 -10.79
N ASN A 182 -15.89 13.55 -9.76
CA ASN A 182 -14.57 13.95 -9.26
C ASN A 182 -14.44 13.65 -7.76
N GLU A 183 -15.43 14.08 -6.97
CA GLU A 183 -15.41 14.06 -5.51
C GLU A 183 -16.81 13.79 -4.99
N GLN A 184 -16.91 13.17 -3.82
CA GLN A 184 -18.16 12.65 -3.28
C GLN A 184 -18.96 13.71 -2.52
N ALA A 185 -20.23 13.88 -2.88
CA ALA A 185 -21.11 14.86 -2.26
C ALA A 185 -21.35 14.57 -0.76
N THR A 186 -21.15 15.58 0.08
CA THR A 186 -21.40 15.57 1.54
C THR A 186 -22.79 16.03 1.91
N GLY A 187 -23.20 15.71 3.15
CA GLY A 187 -24.37 16.21 3.90
C GLY A 187 -25.57 15.25 3.95
N ALA A 188 -25.31 13.96 3.72
CA ALA A 188 -26.32 12.91 3.78
C ALA A 188 -27.03 12.91 5.15
N GLY A 189 -28.35 12.68 5.15
CA GLY A 189 -29.17 12.65 6.36
C GLY A 189 -29.73 14.01 6.81
N GLU A 190 -29.40 15.12 6.13
CA GLU A 190 -29.89 16.46 6.48
C GLU A 190 -30.82 17.10 5.41
N TYR A 191 -30.87 16.55 4.20
CA TYR A 191 -31.69 17.03 3.07
C TYR A 191 -32.67 15.97 2.52
N ASP A 192 -33.61 16.39 1.65
CA ASP A 192 -34.68 15.56 1.09
C ASP A 192 -34.19 14.45 0.14
N GLY A 193 -35.03 13.42 -0.02
CA GLY A 193 -34.66 12.08 -0.50
C GLY A 193 -34.27 11.91 -1.97
N ASP A 194 -34.11 12.99 -2.74
CA ASP A 194 -33.88 12.95 -4.19
C ASP A 194 -32.43 13.26 -4.63
N ALA A 195 -31.52 13.58 -3.71
CA ALA A 195 -30.13 13.89 -4.09
C ALA A 195 -29.20 12.64 -4.11
N ALA A 196 -28.16 12.71 -4.93
CA ALA A 196 -27.23 11.62 -5.23
C ALA A 196 -26.09 11.48 -4.19
N TRP A 197 -26.44 11.43 -2.90
CA TRP A 197 -25.45 11.33 -1.81
C TRP A 197 -24.90 9.93 -1.59
N PRO A 198 -25.72 8.85 -1.70
CA PRO A 198 -25.19 7.52 -1.49
C PRO A 198 -24.22 7.13 -2.60
N TYR A 199 -23.17 6.46 -2.21
CA TYR A 199 -22.21 5.80 -3.08
C TYR A 199 -21.96 4.39 -2.51
N ALA A 200 -21.24 3.53 -3.22
CA ALA A 200 -21.05 2.15 -2.79
C ALA A 200 -19.58 1.82 -2.59
N TYR A 201 -19.32 0.82 -1.74
CA TYR A 201 -18.08 0.08 -1.76
C TYR A 201 -18.34 -1.32 -2.29
N THR A 202 -17.37 -1.83 -3.05
CA THR A 202 -17.23 -3.25 -3.36
C THR A 202 -15.98 -3.75 -2.66
N VAL A 203 -16.08 -4.90 -2.01
CA VAL A 203 -15.00 -5.57 -1.30
C VAL A 203 -14.90 -6.96 -1.89
N THR A 204 -13.69 -7.34 -2.32
CA THR A 204 -13.41 -8.64 -2.90
C THR A 204 -12.51 -9.39 -1.93
N VAL A 205 -12.88 -10.61 -1.53
CA VAL A 205 -12.02 -11.46 -0.69
C VAL A 205 -11.67 -12.72 -1.47
N ARG A 206 -10.38 -12.89 -1.75
CA ARG A 206 -9.84 -14.00 -2.53
C ARG A 206 -9.11 -14.98 -1.61
N ASN A 207 -9.29 -16.27 -1.84
CA ASN A 207 -8.51 -17.31 -1.18
C ASN A 207 -7.35 -17.76 -2.06
N ASN A 208 -6.33 -18.39 -1.48
CA ASN A 208 -5.30 -19.13 -2.20
C ASN A 208 -5.84 -20.29 -3.05
N ASP A 209 -5.03 -20.79 -4.00
CA ASP A 209 -5.42 -21.84 -4.95
C ASP A 209 -5.05 -23.26 -4.49
N ILE A 210 -4.47 -23.42 -3.30
CA ILE A 210 -3.96 -24.73 -2.83
C ILE A 210 -4.92 -25.39 -1.86
N GLY A 211 -5.43 -24.65 -0.88
CA GLY A 211 -6.17 -25.21 0.22
C GLY A 211 -7.21 -24.28 0.82
N ASN A 212 -7.99 -24.86 1.71
CA ASN A 212 -9.02 -24.10 2.42
C ASN A 212 -8.38 -23.17 3.46
N THR A 213 -8.93 -21.97 3.57
CA THR A 213 -8.72 -21.11 4.73
C THR A 213 -10.02 -21.06 5.52
N ASP A 214 -9.94 -21.42 6.80
CA ASP A 214 -11.08 -21.52 7.69
C ASP A 214 -11.27 -20.24 8.52
N ASP A 215 -12.46 -20.09 9.12
CA ASP A 215 -12.81 -18.98 10.03
C ASP A 215 -12.52 -17.59 9.43
N VAL A 216 -12.75 -17.43 8.12
CA VAL A 216 -12.46 -16.19 7.40
C VAL A 216 -13.44 -15.11 7.81
N ALA A 217 -12.92 -13.96 8.22
CA ALA A 217 -13.71 -12.78 8.54
C ALA A 217 -13.12 -11.55 7.87
N ALA A 218 -13.97 -10.78 7.18
CA ALA A 218 -13.62 -9.50 6.59
C ALA A 218 -14.12 -8.35 7.48
N VAL A 219 -13.25 -7.40 7.77
CA VAL A 219 -13.53 -6.20 8.56
C VAL A 219 -13.23 -4.98 7.71
N ILE A 220 -14.23 -4.11 7.55
CA ILE A 220 -14.09 -2.82 6.88
C ILE A 220 -14.36 -1.72 7.88
N THR A 221 -13.39 -0.81 8.03
CA THR A 221 -13.45 0.31 8.97
C THR A 221 -13.77 1.59 8.22
N LEU A 222 -15.02 2.02 8.32
CA LEU A 222 -15.44 3.32 7.80
C LEU A 222 -14.96 4.42 8.75
N PRO A 223 -14.22 5.43 8.26
CA PRO A 223 -13.75 6.53 9.09
C PRO A 223 -14.94 7.34 9.62
N PRO A 224 -14.75 8.23 10.61
CA PRO A 224 -15.84 8.99 11.22
C PRO A 224 -16.63 9.85 10.23
N GLY A 225 -16.04 10.18 9.08
CA GLY A 225 -16.68 10.97 8.02
C GLY A 225 -17.53 10.16 7.03
N ILE A 226 -17.56 8.82 7.12
CA ILE A 226 -18.36 7.97 6.24
C ILE A 226 -19.44 7.27 7.09
N ALA A 227 -20.68 7.37 6.62
CA ALA A 227 -21.83 6.68 7.20
C ALA A 227 -22.16 5.41 6.41
N TYR A 228 -22.52 4.36 7.15
CA TYR A 228 -23.10 3.15 6.59
C TYR A 228 -24.58 3.39 6.23
N MET A 229 -24.96 3.09 4.99
CA MET A 229 -26.31 3.30 4.44
C MET A 229 -27.08 2.01 4.19
N GLY A 230 -26.47 0.83 4.41
CA GLY A 230 -27.15 -0.45 4.33
C GLY A 230 -27.10 -1.10 2.96
N SER A 231 -28.14 -1.89 2.69
CA SER A 231 -28.26 -2.76 1.51
C SER A 231 -27.03 -3.65 1.26
N PRO A 232 -26.46 -4.30 2.30
CA PRO A 232 -25.28 -5.11 2.09
C PRO A 232 -25.66 -6.38 1.32
N LEU A 233 -24.86 -6.72 0.31
CA LEU A 233 -24.94 -7.98 -0.42
C LEU A 233 -23.64 -8.75 -0.18
N LEU A 234 -23.74 -10.07 -0.06
CA LEU A 234 -22.65 -11.03 -0.07
C LEU A 234 -22.95 -11.99 -1.24
N ASP A 235 -22.09 -11.99 -2.27
CA ASP A 235 -22.29 -12.71 -3.54
C ASP A 235 -23.69 -12.47 -4.13
N GLY A 236 -24.09 -11.19 -4.15
CA GLY A 236 -25.40 -10.74 -4.64
C GLY A 236 -26.60 -11.08 -3.76
N SER A 237 -26.40 -11.78 -2.64
CA SER A 237 -27.45 -12.14 -1.68
C SER A 237 -27.48 -11.18 -0.48
N PRO A 238 -28.65 -10.76 0.01
CA PRO A 238 -28.72 -9.90 1.19
C PRO A 238 -27.98 -10.48 2.39
N SER A 239 -27.10 -9.67 3.00
CA SER A 239 -26.33 -10.05 4.18
C SER A 239 -26.59 -9.10 5.35
N THR A 240 -25.92 -9.29 6.49
CA THR A 240 -25.98 -8.34 7.61
C THR A 240 -24.62 -8.33 8.31
N PRO A 241 -23.84 -7.24 8.21
CA PRO A 241 -22.58 -7.14 8.93
C PRO A 241 -22.81 -6.99 10.44
N GLY A 242 -21.85 -7.46 11.23
CA GLY A 242 -21.65 -6.97 12.59
C GLY A 242 -21.20 -5.52 12.57
N LEU A 243 -21.77 -4.66 13.43
CA LEU A 243 -21.42 -3.24 13.50
C LEU A 243 -20.82 -2.91 14.87
N THR A 244 -19.61 -2.33 14.86
CA THR A 244 -18.94 -1.86 16.09
C THR A 244 -18.49 -0.42 15.94
N LEU A 245 -19.00 0.47 16.80
CA LEU A 245 -18.58 1.87 16.87
C LEU A 245 -17.32 1.99 17.73
N LEU A 246 -16.29 2.60 17.16
CA LEU A 246 -15.02 2.87 17.83
C LEU A 246 -15.05 4.23 18.56
N ALA A 247 -14.14 4.40 19.52
CA ALA A 247 -14.09 5.60 20.37
C ALA A 247 -13.78 6.89 19.59
N ASP A 248 -13.03 6.77 18.50
CA ASP A 248 -12.70 7.86 17.57
C ASP A 248 -13.86 8.22 16.63
N GLY A 249 -14.94 7.44 16.65
CA GLY A 249 -16.10 7.60 15.77
C GLY A 249 -16.06 6.75 14.50
N SER A 250 -15.04 5.90 14.28
CA SER A 250 -14.99 4.96 13.15
C SER A 250 -16.00 3.81 13.31
N LEU A 251 -16.45 3.17 12.21
CA LEU A 251 -17.38 2.02 12.25
C LEU A 251 -16.68 0.81 11.66
N ASN A 252 -16.59 -0.28 12.43
CA ASN A 252 -16.21 -1.56 11.87
C ASN A 252 -17.48 -2.26 11.39
N LEU A 253 -17.47 -2.68 10.13
CA LEU A 253 -18.42 -3.60 9.53
C LEU A 253 -17.71 -4.94 9.40
N THR A 254 -18.27 -5.99 9.97
CA THR A 254 -17.65 -7.33 9.97
C THR A 254 -18.56 -8.35 9.31
N TRP A 255 -18.02 -9.09 8.35
CA TRP A 255 -18.66 -10.27 7.76
C TRP A 255 -17.88 -11.51 8.13
N ASP A 256 -18.59 -12.52 8.63
CA ASP A 256 -18.08 -13.88 8.79
C ASP A 256 -18.34 -14.64 7.49
N LEU A 257 -17.27 -15.04 6.81
CA LEU A 257 -17.29 -15.71 5.51
C LEU A 257 -17.10 -17.22 5.65
N GLY A 258 -16.83 -17.73 6.86
CA GLY A 258 -16.60 -19.14 7.13
C GLY A 258 -15.37 -19.68 6.40
N THR A 259 -15.50 -20.84 5.76
CA THR A 259 -14.38 -21.46 5.03
C THR A 259 -14.35 -21.01 3.59
N LEU A 260 -13.26 -20.39 3.16
CA LEU A 260 -12.97 -20.19 1.75
C LEU A 260 -12.20 -21.39 1.19
N THR A 261 -12.55 -21.81 -0.02
CA THR A 261 -11.92 -22.95 -0.72
C THR A 261 -11.11 -22.46 -1.93
N PRO A 262 -10.30 -23.31 -2.58
CA PRO A 262 -9.60 -22.94 -3.81
C PRO A 262 -10.51 -22.43 -4.95
N ALA A 263 -11.82 -22.77 -4.95
CA ALA A 263 -12.75 -22.19 -5.91
C ALA A 263 -12.80 -20.65 -5.83
N HIS A 264 -12.63 -20.10 -4.62
CA HIS A 264 -12.60 -18.65 -4.38
C HIS A 264 -11.28 -17.98 -4.77
N PHE A 265 -10.29 -18.74 -5.28
CA PHE A 265 -9.14 -18.13 -5.95
C PHE A 265 -9.57 -17.56 -7.31
N SER A 266 -10.35 -18.31 -8.09
CA SER A 266 -10.83 -17.87 -9.42
C SER A 266 -12.16 -17.12 -9.39
N ASP A 267 -12.97 -17.34 -8.35
CA ASP A 267 -14.29 -16.74 -8.15
C ASP A 267 -14.38 -16.16 -6.72
N PRO A 268 -13.71 -15.02 -6.47
CA PRO A 268 -13.64 -14.42 -5.14
C PRO A 268 -15.01 -14.08 -4.56
N VAL A 269 -15.08 -14.01 -3.23
CA VAL A 269 -16.27 -13.52 -2.54
C VAL A 269 -16.40 -12.01 -2.77
N GLU A 270 -17.60 -11.55 -3.11
CA GLU A 270 -17.90 -10.14 -3.30
C GLU A 270 -18.87 -9.64 -2.23
N ILE A 271 -18.50 -8.57 -1.52
CA ILE A 271 -19.38 -7.84 -0.60
C ILE A 271 -19.61 -6.45 -1.18
N THR A 272 -20.87 -6.03 -1.29
CA THR A 272 -21.21 -4.65 -1.65
C THR A 272 -22.07 -4.02 -0.58
N PHE A 273 -21.91 -2.71 -0.34
CA PHE A 273 -22.79 -1.98 0.56
C PHE A 273 -22.81 -0.48 0.26
N ALA A 274 -23.93 0.16 0.62
CA ALA A 274 -24.09 1.59 0.43
C ALA A 274 -23.47 2.38 1.60
N THR A 275 -22.89 3.52 1.26
CA THR A 275 -22.37 4.52 2.19
C THR A 275 -22.72 5.93 1.74
N ALA A 276 -22.49 6.92 2.58
CA ALA A 276 -22.61 8.33 2.23
C ALA A 276 -21.71 9.18 3.13
N ILE A 277 -21.43 10.42 2.74
CA ILE A 277 -20.72 11.38 3.59
C ILE A 277 -21.75 12.25 4.32
N PRO A 278 -21.90 12.16 5.65
CA PRO A 278 -22.80 13.03 6.43
C PRO A 278 -22.36 14.50 6.41
N TYR A 279 -23.15 15.37 7.02
CA TYR A 279 -22.74 16.77 7.19
C TYR A 279 -21.67 16.95 8.28
N ARG A 280 -21.69 16.08 9.29
CA ARG A 280 -20.81 16.12 10.46
C ARG A 280 -20.12 14.79 10.66
N TYR A 281 -18.91 14.83 11.21
CA TYR A 281 -18.24 13.63 11.66
C TYR A 281 -19.07 12.91 12.72
N ARG A 282 -19.08 11.59 12.62
CA ARG A 282 -19.51 10.69 13.67
C ARG A 282 -18.54 10.77 14.85
N THR A 283 -19.04 10.54 16.06
CA THR A 283 -18.24 10.38 17.27
C THR A 283 -18.60 9.07 17.97
N GLY A 284 -17.80 8.65 18.95
CA GLY A 284 -18.14 7.50 19.80
C GLY A 284 -19.46 7.63 20.59
N GLY A 285 -20.07 8.83 20.62
CA GLY A 285 -21.39 9.07 21.21
C GLY A 285 -22.58 8.72 20.30
N ASP A 286 -22.36 8.54 18.99
CA ASP A 286 -23.41 8.32 18.01
C ASP A 286 -23.83 6.84 17.92
N SER A 287 -24.31 6.29 19.04
CA SER A 287 -24.62 4.86 19.20
C SER A 287 -25.74 4.35 18.27
N ALA A 288 -26.49 5.22 17.60
CA ALA A 288 -27.46 4.81 16.58
C ALA A 288 -26.77 4.10 15.39
N ALA A 289 -25.48 4.39 15.14
CA ALA A 289 -24.71 3.78 14.06
C ALA A 289 -24.51 2.26 14.20
N VAL A 290 -24.63 1.69 15.41
CA VAL A 290 -24.54 0.23 15.61
C VAL A 290 -25.89 -0.49 15.45
N ALA A 291 -26.98 0.24 15.24
CA ALA A 291 -28.31 -0.33 15.05
C ALA A 291 -28.66 -0.59 13.57
N GLY A 292 -27.79 -0.19 12.63
CA GLY A 292 -28.01 -0.32 11.19
C GLY A 292 -27.65 0.97 10.44
N PRO A 293 -28.25 1.17 9.25
CA PRO A 293 -28.02 2.36 8.43
C PRO A 293 -28.30 3.66 9.18
N PHE A 294 -27.32 4.57 9.20
CA PHE A 294 -27.41 5.81 9.95
C PHE A 294 -26.51 6.90 9.36
N ALA A 295 -27.12 7.87 8.66
CA ALA A 295 -26.44 9.05 8.13
C ALA A 295 -26.42 10.24 9.11
N GLY A 296 -27.09 10.13 10.25
CA GLY A 296 -27.15 11.21 11.24
C GLY A 296 -28.56 11.55 11.74
N PRO A 297 -28.70 12.67 12.47
CA PRO A 297 -27.67 13.70 12.68
C PRO A 297 -26.48 13.18 13.51
N MET A 298 -25.25 13.43 13.02
CA MET A 298 -24.00 13.10 13.73
C MET A 298 -23.60 14.21 14.69
N SER A 299 -22.91 13.88 15.78
CA SER A 299 -22.62 14.82 16.89
C SER A 299 -21.30 15.60 16.77
N GLY A 300 -20.44 15.26 15.81
CA GLY A 300 -19.12 15.86 15.65
C GLY A 300 -19.10 17.23 14.97
N SER A 301 -17.89 17.67 14.62
CA SER A 301 -17.67 18.87 13.81
C SER A 301 -18.14 18.67 12.37
N ILE A 302 -18.35 19.77 11.67
CA ILE A 302 -18.68 19.76 10.24
C ILE A 302 -17.51 19.13 9.45
N ILE A 303 -17.84 18.31 8.46
CA ILE A 303 -16.86 17.77 7.51
C ILE A 303 -16.51 18.90 6.51
N PRO A 304 -15.23 19.32 6.41
CA PRO A 304 -14.82 20.34 5.46
C PRO A 304 -14.86 19.82 4.02
N GLU A 305 -14.91 20.73 3.05
CA GLU A 305 -14.58 20.44 1.65
C GLU A 305 -13.15 19.92 1.51
N ASP A 306 -12.88 19.24 0.38
CA ASP A 306 -11.61 18.62 0.03
C ASP A 306 -11.07 17.62 1.08
N ARG A 307 -11.97 17.05 1.90
CA ARG A 307 -11.55 16.15 2.97
C ARG A 307 -11.33 14.74 2.44
N TYR A 308 -10.09 14.28 2.55
CA TYR A 308 -9.74 12.86 2.37
C TYR A 308 -10.37 12.00 3.48
N LEU A 309 -11.16 11.02 3.06
CA LEU A 309 -11.79 10.02 3.91
C LEU A 309 -11.37 8.64 3.42
N GLU A 310 -10.39 8.08 4.12
CA GLU A 310 -9.79 6.79 3.83
C GLU A 310 -10.49 5.67 4.59
N VAL A 311 -10.81 4.58 3.88
CA VAL A 311 -11.32 3.35 4.47
C VAL A 311 -10.15 2.40 4.68
N THR A 312 -10.12 1.77 5.85
CA THR A 312 -9.19 0.65 6.10
C THR A 312 -9.96 -0.66 6.15
N TYR A 313 -9.26 -1.76 5.89
CA TYR A 313 -9.86 -3.08 5.82
C TYR A 313 -8.86 -4.15 6.27
N GLU A 314 -9.35 -5.34 6.59
CA GLU A 314 -8.55 -6.52 6.95
C GLU A 314 -9.42 -7.77 6.82
N ALA A 315 -8.88 -8.81 6.22
CA ALA A 315 -9.38 -10.18 6.28
C ALA A 315 -8.44 -11.06 7.12
N THR A 316 -9.03 -11.77 8.07
CA THR A 316 -8.33 -12.75 8.91
C THR A 316 -8.90 -14.13 8.69
N GLY A 317 -8.12 -15.18 8.98
CA GLY A 317 -8.55 -16.56 8.91
C GLY A 317 -7.54 -17.52 9.55
N SER A 318 -7.67 -18.80 9.22
CA SER A 318 -6.79 -19.86 9.70
C SER A 318 -6.50 -20.86 8.58
N TYR A 319 -5.23 -20.99 8.18
CA TYR A 319 -4.79 -21.96 7.19
C TYR A 319 -3.96 -23.05 7.87
N GLY A 320 -4.45 -24.28 7.88
CA GLY A 320 -3.76 -25.39 8.54
C GLY A 320 -3.56 -25.21 10.06
N ASN A 321 -4.45 -24.48 10.73
CA ASN A 321 -4.36 -24.02 12.13
C ASN A 321 -3.30 -22.93 12.41
N ILE A 322 -2.74 -22.32 11.36
CA ILE A 322 -1.90 -21.14 11.49
C ILE A 322 -2.80 -19.92 11.24
N PRO A 323 -2.90 -18.97 12.20
CA PRO A 323 -3.64 -17.74 11.96
C PRO A 323 -3.05 -17.01 10.77
N THR A 324 -3.92 -16.58 9.87
CA THR A 324 -3.57 -15.77 8.71
C THR A 324 -4.28 -14.44 8.81
N ALA A 325 -3.59 -13.44 8.34
CA ALA A 325 -4.06 -12.08 8.15
C ALA A 325 -3.54 -11.73 6.77
N ASP A 326 -4.34 -11.02 5.96
CA ASP A 326 -3.77 -10.40 4.77
C ASP A 326 -2.76 -9.29 5.16
N GLY A 327 -2.81 -8.80 6.40
CA GLY A 327 -1.88 -7.77 6.89
C GLY A 327 -2.27 -6.36 6.46
N THR A 328 -3.46 -6.17 5.89
CA THR A 328 -3.98 -4.92 5.33
C THR A 328 -4.52 -3.94 6.38
N SER A 329 -4.38 -4.23 7.67
CA SER A 329 -4.85 -3.42 8.83
C SER A 329 -4.50 -1.93 8.77
N SER A 330 -3.50 -1.58 7.95
CA SER A 330 -3.39 -0.35 7.18
C SER A 330 -2.81 -0.75 5.83
N THR A 331 -3.45 -0.37 4.71
CA THR A 331 -3.02 -0.58 3.30
C THR A 331 -1.63 -1.18 3.19
N PRO A 332 -1.48 -2.44 2.72
CA PRO A 332 -0.16 -2.99 2.43
C PRO A 332 0.64 -2.02 1.56
N ALA A 333 1.96 -2.10 1.62
CA ALA A 333 2.82 -1.15 0.92
C ALA A 333 2.62 -1.15 -0.62
N ASP A 334 1.89 -2.13 -1.17
CA ASP A 334 1.53 -2.31 -2.57
C ASP A 334 0.11 -1.88 -2.94
N ASP A 335 -0.81 -1.66 -1.98
CA ASP A 335 -2.17 -1.19 -2.26
C ASP A 335 -2.29 0.34 -2.20
N GLU A 336 -2.93 0.91 -3.22
CA GLU A 336 -3.31 2.32 -3.16
C GLU A 336 -4.41 2.55 -2.12
N ALA A 337 -4.22 3.54 -1.25
CA ALA A 337 -5.19 3.85 -0.22
C ALA A 337 -6.59 4.16 -0.78
N VAL A 338 -7.58 3.39 -0.34
CA VAL A 338 -8.96 3.54 -0.79
C VAL A 338 -9.60 4.72 -0.07
N HIS A 339 -9.72 5.84 -0.78
CA HIS A 339 -10.28 7.07 -0.25
C HIS A 339 -11.33 7.69 -1.16
N VAL A 340 -12.19 8.49 -0.54
CA VAL A 340 -13.04 9.45 -1.24
C VAL A 340 -12.73 10.85 -0.72
N VAL A 341 -12.85 11.84 -1.61
CA VAL A 341 -12.70 13.25 -1.24
C VAL A 341 -14.08 13.86 -1.07
N ALA A 342 -14.30 14.51 0.05
CA ALA A 342 -15.57 15.10 0.42
C ALA A 342 -15.78 16.46 -0.28
N GLU A 343 -16.89 16.64 -0.98
CA GLU A 343 -17.21 17.88 -1.69
C GLU A 343 -18.58 18.44 -1.31
N TYR A 344 -18.67 19.76 -1.21
CA TYR A 344 -19.95 20.41 -0.92
C TYR A 344 -20.84 20.45 -2.15
N LEU A 345 -22.11 20.04 -1.99
CA LEU A 345 -23.07 20.12 -3.08
C LEU A 345 -23.31 21.58 -3.50
N THR A 346 -22.85 21.95 -4.70
CA THR A 346 -23.10 23.28 -5.26
C THR A 346 -24.51 23.36 -5.85
N VAL A 347 -25.45 24.01 -5.16
CA VAL A 347 -26.79 24.29 -5.69
C VAL A 347 -26.77 25.55 -6.55
N SER A 348 -26.89 25.39 -7.87
CA SER A 348 -27.06 26.52 -8.79
C SER A 348 -28.46 27.13 -8.65
N LYS A 349 -28.59 28.24 -7.92
CA LYS A 349 -29.85 29.01 -7.86
C LYS A 349 -29.90 30.02 -9.01
N GLN A 350 -30.73 29.75 -10.02
CA GLN A 350 -31.12 30.79 -10.99
C GLN A 350 -32.24 31.64 -10.40
N VAL A 351 -32.02 32.96 -10.32
CA VAL A 351 -33.07 33.93 -9.96
C VAL A 351 -33.35 34.78 -11.18
N THR A 352 -34.58 34.71 -11.69
CA THR A 352 -35.06 35.65 -12.73
C THR A 352 -35.64 36.88 -12.03
N PRO A 353 -35.08 38.09 -12.22
CA PRO A 353 -35.65 39.30 -11.62
C PRO A 353 -37.03 39.58 -12.24
N GLY A 354 -38.07 39.61 -11.41
CA GLY A 354 -39.37 40.14 -11.80
C GLY A 354 -39.30 41.66 -11.86
N THR A 355 -39.67 42.28 -12.98
CA THR A 355 -39.76 43.73 -13.09
C THR A 355 -40.95 44.21 -12.24
N VAL A 356 -40.69 45.03 -11.22
CA VAL A 356 -41.74 45.71 -10.47
C VAL A 356 -42.23 46.88 -11.34
N GLY A 357 -43.54 46.89 -11.62
CA GLY A 357 -44.21 47.90 -12.46
C GLY A 357 -44.44 49.24 -11.79
#